data_AF-A0A2L1U745-F1
#
_entry.id   AF-A0A2L1U745-F1
#
_cell.length_a   1.000
_cell.length_b   1.000
_cell.length_c   1.000
_cell.angle_alpha   90.00
_cell.angle_beta   90.00
_cell.angle_gamma   90.00
#
_symmetry.space_group_name_H-M   'P 1'
#
loop_
_entity.id
_entity.type
_entity.pdbx_description
1 polymer ?
#
loop_
_entity_poly.entity_id
_entity_poly.type
_entity_poly.pdbx_seq_one_letter_code
_entity_poly.pdbx_strand_id
1 'polypeptide(L)'
;MSFEVAKETVLKAESGNFQDAQEVLLRYYDVETVRFQLKRSSPIKAFLPRMDLALKELINYEEKRYHVCFPVILALTDSLVNELHEDHKGISAESIKLGHGILLLPIRV
;
A
#
# COMPACT_ATOMS: atom_id res chain seq x y z
N MET A 1 -10.40 -3.26 2.34
CA MET A 1 -10.84 -2.96 3.73
C MET A 1 -12.31 -2.56 3.73
N SER A 2 -13.05 -2.73 4.82
CA SER A 2 -14.36 -2.07 4.96
C SER A 2 -14.17 -0.59 5.34
N PHE A 3 -15.18 0.24 5.06
CA PHE A 3 -15.11 1.66 5.38
C PHE A 3 -15.02 1.91 6.89
N GLU A 4 -15.70 1.09 7.68
CA GLU A 4 -15.76 1.18 9.14
C GLU A 4 -14.40 0.90 9.76
N VAL A 5 -13.71 -0.15 9.31
CA VAL A 5 -12.36 -0.51 9.77
C VAL A 5 -11.36 0.58 9.37
N ALA A 6 -11.49 1.13 8.15
CA ALA A 6 -10.66 2.23 7.69
C ALA A 6 -10.84 3.47 8.58
N LYS A 7 -12.09 3.87 8.82
CA LYS A 7 -12.45 5.03 9.62
C LYS A 7 -11.98 4.89 11.07
N GLU A 8 -12.21 3.74 11.70
CA GLU A 8 -11.76 3.47 13.06
C GLU A 8 -10.23 3.57 13.18
N THR A 9 -9.51 2.96 12.23
CA THR A 9 -8.05 2.98 12.19
C THR A 9 -7.53 4.42 12.11
N VAL A 10 -8.07 5.23 11.20
CA VAL A 10 -7.66 6.63 11.00
C VAL A 10 -7.94 7.45 12.25
N LEU A 11 -9.14 7.37 12.83
CA LEU A 11 -9.49 8.12 14.04
C LEU A 11 -8.56 7.79 15.22
N LYS A 12 -8.20 6.51 15.40
CA LYS A 12 -7.24 6.09 16.43
C LYS A 12 -5.85 6.68 16.16
N ALA A 13 -5.35 6.60 14.93
CA ALA A 13 -4.07 7.17 14.56
C ALA A 13 -4.01 8.69 14.74
N GLU A 14 -5.04 9.43 14.32
CA GLU A 14 -5.13 10.89 14.47
C GLU A 14 -5.18 11.34 15.94
N SER A 15 -5.71 10.51 16.84
CA SER A 15 -5.68 10.75 18.28
C SER A 15 -4.32 10.44 18.95
N GLY A 16 -3.32 10.04 18.17
CA GLY A 16 -1.99 9.62 18.66
C GLY A 16 -1.92 8.16 19.14
N ASN A 17 -3.03 7.42 19.08
CA ASN A 17 -3.14 6.04 19.53
C ASN A 17 -2.76 5.05 18.42
N PHE A 18 -1.49 5.08 18.00
CA PHE A 18 -0.98 4.24 16.91
C PHE A 18 -1.03 2.74 17.21
N GLN A 19 -0.83 2.35 18.47
CA GLN A 19 -0.89 0.95 18.89
C GLN A 19 -2.30 0.37 18.67
N ASP A 20 -3.33 1.07 19.14
CA ASP A 20 -4.71 0.68 18.91
C ASP A 20 -5.08 0.66 17.42
N ALA A 21 -4.61 1.63 16.65
CA ALA A 21 -4.81 1.67 15.20
C ALA A 21 -4.19 0.43 14.53
N GLN A 22 -2.99 0.05 14.95
CA GLN A 22 -2.34 -1.18 14.48
C GLN A 22 -3.13 -2.43 14.87
N GLU A 23 -3.67 -2.50 16.09
CA GLU A 23 -4.48 -3.64 16.51
C GLU A 23 -5.77 -3.80 15.70
N VAL A 24 -6.42 -2.70 15.29
CA VAL A 24 -7.57 -2.75 14.38
C VAL A 24 -7.17 -3.40 13.05
N LEU A 25 -6.04 -2.99 12.47
CA LEU A 25 -5.53 -3.56 11.24
C LEU A 25 -5.15 -5.04 11.39
N LEU A 26 -4.50 -5.41 12.49
CA LEU A 26 -4.11 -6.80 12.79
C LEU A 26 -5.31 -7.73 12.96
N ARG A 27 -6.42 -7.23 13.53
CA ARG A 27 -7.66 -8.01 13.63
C ARG A 27 -8.35 -8.21 12.28
N TYR A 28 -8.18 -7.26 11.36
CA TYR A 28 -8.86 -7.27 10.07
C TYR A 28 -8.08 -8.05 9.00
N TYR A 29 -6.77 -7.87 8.94
CA TYR A 29 -5.95 -8.45 7.87
C TYR A 29 -5.34 -9.80 8.28
N ASP A 30 -5.74 -10.83 7.55
CA ASP A 30 -5.01 -12.08 7.41
C ASP A 30 -4.57 -12.29 5.95
N VAL A 31 -3.85 -13.38 5.70
CA VAL A 31 -3.36 -13.74 4.35
C VAL A 31 -4.49 -13.80 3.33
N GLU A 32 -5.63 -14.39 3.70
CA GLU A 32 -6.75 -14.57 2.77
C GLU A 32 -7.48 -13.26 2.49
N THR A 33 -7.58 -12.38 3.48
CA THR A 33 -8.08 -11.02 3.32
C THR A 33 -7.18 -10.24 2.37
N VAL A 34 -5.86 -10.29 2.54
CA VAL A 34 -4.90 -9.65 1.62
C VAL A 34 -5.03 -10.23 0.21
N ARG A 35 -5.10 -11.56 0.07
CA ARG A 35 -5.30 -12.25 -1.22
C ARG A 35 -6.57 -11.78 -1.93
N PHE A 36 -7.67 -11.67 -1.18
CA PHE A 36 -8.95 -11.20 -1.69
C PHE A 36 -8.89 -9.73 -2.15
N GLN A 37 -8.25 -8.85 -1.36
CA GLN A 37 -8.09 -7.44 -1.75
C GLN A 37 -7.23 -7.29 -3.01
N LEU A 38 -6.12 -8.02 -3.12
CA LEU A 38 -5.28 -8.02 -4.33
C LEU A 38 -6.09 -8.43 -5.56
N LYS A 39 -6.85 -9.53 -5.48
CA LYS A 39 -7.73 -9.97 -6.58
C LYS A 39 -8.77 -8.91 -6.95
N ARG A 40 -9.43 -8.29 -5.96
CA ARG A 40 -10.41 -7.22 -6.18
C ARG A 40 -9.80 -5.96 -6.79
N SER A 41 -8.52 -5.72 -6.55
CA SER A 41 -7.78 -4.57 -7.08
C SER A 41 -7.23 -4.80 -8.50
N SER A 42 -7.19 -6.04 -8.98
CA SER A 42 -6.68 -6.38 -10.32
C SER A 42 -7.36 -5.66 -11.50
N PRO A 43 -8.65 -5.25 -11.45
CA PRO A 43 -9.25 -4.46 -12.54
C PRO A 43 -8.81 -2.98 -12.57
N ILE A 44 -8.16 -2.48 -11.51
CA ILE A 44 -7.72 -1.09 -11.42
C ILE A 44 -6.47 -0.90 -12.29
N LYS A 45 -6.53 0.01 -13.26
CA LYS A 45 -5.51 0.14 -14.30
C LYS A 45 -4.13 0.45 -13.74
N ALA A 46 -4.02 1.28 -12.69
CA ALA A 46 -2.71 1.60 -12.12
C ALA A 46 -2.05 0.40 -11.42
N PHE A 47 -2.82 -0.59 -10.98
CA PHE A 47 -2.28 -1.77 -10.33
C PHE A 47 -1.90 -2.90 -11.29
N LEU A 48 -2.46 -2.91 -12.51
CA LEU A 48 -2.21 -3.95 -13.51
C LEU A 48 -0.71 -4.27 -13.72
N PRO A 49 0.19 -3.28 -13.91
CA PRO A 49 1.60 -3.58 -14.18
C PRO A 49 2.32 -4.32 -13.04
N ARG A 50 1.76 -4.30 -11.83
CA ARG A 50 2.40 -4.76 -10.59
C ARG A 50 1.63 -5.88 -9.90
N MET A 51 0.48 -6.30 -10.44
CA MET A 51 -0.39 -7.26 -9.77
C MET A 51 0.25 -8.66 -9.66
N ASP A 52 0.93 -9.12 -10.71
CA ASP A 52 1.66 -10.39 -10.68
C ASP A 52 2.76 -10.39 -9.62
N LEU A 53 3.46 -9.26 -9.49
CA LEU A 53 4.50 -9.08 -8.48
C LEU A 53 3.89 -9.02 -7.07
N ALA A 54 2.78 -8.29 -6.89
CA ALA A 54 2.06 -8.20 -5.62
C ALA A 54 1.54 -9.57 -5.13
N LEU A 55 1.07 -10.43 -6.06
CA LEU A 55 0.65 -11.79 -5.73
C LEU A 55 1.84 -12.68 -5.33
N LYS A 56 3.02 -12.52 -5.95
CA LYS A 56 4.25 -13.22 -5.54
C LYS A 56 4.73 -12.75 -4.17
N GLU A 57 4.56 -11.47 -3.84
CA GLU A 57 4.93 -10.97 -2.51
C GLU A 57 4.07 -11.54 -1.39
N LEU A 58 2.84 -11.96 -1.66
CA LEU A 58 2.04 -12.68 -0.67
C LEU A 58 2.72 -14.02 -0.28
N ILE A 59 3.32 -14.71 -1.24
CA ILE A 59 4.12 -15.93 -0.97
C ILE A 59 5.33 -15.57 -0.11
N ASN A 60 6.03 -14.46 -0.41
CA ASN A 60 7.15 -13.99 0.41
C ASN A 60 6.72 -13.65 1.84
N TYR A 61 5.55 -13.05 2.03
CA TYR A 61 4.98 -12.79 3.35
C TYR A 61 4.71 -14.09 4.11
N GLU A 62 4.08 -15.07 3.47
CA GLU A 62 3.80 -16.40 4.06
C GLU A 62 5.10 -17.15 4.41
N GLU A 63 6.15 -17.02 3.60
CA GLU A 63 7.49 -17.57 3.84
C GLU A 63 8.36 -16.70 4.77
N LYS A 64 7.81 -15.65 5.38
CA LYS A 64 8.48 -14.75 6.33
C LYS A 64 9.67 -13.97 5.75
N ARG A 65 9.69 -13.75 4.43
CA ARG A 65 10.67 -12.93 3.69
C ARG A 65 10.21 -11.48 3.58
N TYR A 66 9.88 -10.85 4.71
CA TYR A 66 9.16 -9.58 4.75
C TYR A 66 9.88 -8.40 4.06
N HIS A 67 11.21 -8.38 4.05
CA HIS A 67 12.00 -7.29 3.45
C HIS A 67 11.76 -7.14 1.94
N VAL A 68 11.42 -8.23 1.25
CA VAL A 68 11.14 -8.24 -0.20
C VAL A 68 9.77 -7.64 -0.51
N CYS A 69 8.84 -7.65 0.46
CA CYS A 69 7.48 -7.15 0.26
C CYS A 69 7.41 -5.62 0.20
N PHE A 70 8.34 -4.91 0.87
CA PHE A 70 8.28 -3.45 1.00
C PHE A 70 8.35 -2.69 -0.33
N PRO A 71 9.30 -2.97 -1.25
CA PRO A 71 9.36 -2.30 -2.54
C PRO A 71 8.06 -2.37 -3.34
N VAL A 72 7.37 -3.52 -3.27
CA VAL A 72 6.15 -3.76 -4.05
C VAL A 72 4.96 -3.04 -3.43
N ILE A 73 4.86 -3.03 -2.11
CA ILE A 73 3.85 -2.23 -1.39
C ILE A 73 4.01 -0.76 -1.76
N LEU A 74 5.24 -0.21 -1.71
CA LEU A 74 5.52 1.18 -2.07
C LEU A 74 5.16 1.49 -3.52
N ALA A 75 5.49 0.60 -4.46
CA ALA A 75 5.17 0.76 -5.87
C ALA A 75 3.65 0.74 -6.15
N LEU A 76 2.88 -0.05 -5.40
CA LEU A 76 1.41 -0.02 -5.48
C LEU A 76 0.85 1.28 -4.93
N THR A 77 1.35 1.78 -3.79
CA THR A 77 0.95 3.08 -3.25
C THR A 77 1.26 4.21 -4.21
N ASP A 78 2.45 4.23 -4.81
CA ASP A 78 2.84 5.21 -5.84
C ASP A 78 1.92 5.17 -7.05
N SER A 79 1.57 3.97 -7.51
CA SER A 79 0.64 3.78 -8.63
C SER A 79 -0.76 4.32 -8.31
N LEU A 80 -1.26 4.09 -7.09
CA LEU A 80 -2.55 4.62 -6.64
C LEU A 80 -2.56 6.16 -6.61
N VAL A 81 -1.50 6.76 -6.07
CA VAL A 81 -1.37 8.22 -6.03
C VAL A 81 -1.31 8.79 -7.45
N ASN A 82 -0.58 8.12 -8.36
CA ASN A 82 -0.52 8.50 -9.76
C ASN A 82 -1.88 8.44 -10.48
N GLU A 83 -2.79 7.56 -10.07
CA GLU A 83 -4.13 7.47 -10.66
C GLU A 83 -5.09 8.54 -10.10
N LEU A 84 -4.96 8.90 -8.83
CA LEU A 84 -5.87 9.82 -8.15
C LEU A 84 -5.46 11.30 -8.25
N HIS A 85 -4.18 11.58 -8.51
CA HIS A 85 -3.68 12.94 -8.61
C HIS A 85 -4.12 13.60 -9.92
N GLU A 86 -4.54 14.87 -9.88
CA GLU A 86 -5.03 15.61 -11.06
C GLU A 86 -3.98 15.62 -12.20
N ASP A 87 -2.71 15.81 -11.86
CA ASP A 87 -1.59 15.76 -12.81
C ASP A 87 -1.13 14.34 -13.21
N HIS A 88 -1.76 13.29 -12.67
CA HIS A 88 -1.36 11.89 -12.84
C HIS A 88 0.13 11.66 -12.57
N LYS A 89 0.61 12.11 -11.40
CA LYS A 89 2.01 11.99 -10.96
C LYS A 89 2.10 11.17 -9.67
N GLY A 90 2.96 10.15 -9.68
CA GLY A 90 3.28 9.33 -8.51
C GLY A 90 4.10 10.09 -7.47
N ILE A 91 4.15 9.57 -6.25
CA ILE A 91 4.98 10.07 -5.14
C ILE A 91 6.48 10.08 -5.47
N SER A 92 6.91 9.27 -6.43
CA SER A 92 8.30 9.18 -6.90
C SER A 92 8.63 10.11 -8.07
N ALA A 93 7.69 10.91 -8.57
CA ALA A 93 7.97 11.86 -9.64
C ALA A 93 8.88 13.00 -9.14
N GLU A 94 9.93 13.34 -9.90
CA GLU A 94 10.93 14.39 -9.54
C GLU A 94 10.31 15.75 -9.18
N SER A 95 9.08 16.03 -9.64
CA SER A 95 8.39 17.29 -9.36
C SER A 95 7.62 17.32 -8.03
N ILE A 96 7.54 16.21 -7.27
CA ILE A 96 6.82 16.18 -5.99
C ILE A 96 7.80 16.37 -4.82
N LYS A 97 7.74 17.54 -4.16
CA LYS A 97 8.39 17.75 -2.87
C LYS A 97 7.49 17.20 -1.76
N LEU A 98 7.76 15.98 -1.30
CA LEU A 98 7.29 15.59 0.03
C LEU A 98 8.12 16.35 1.09
N GLY A 99 7.44 17.02 2.00
CA GLY A 99 8.08 17.71 3.13
C GLY A 99 9.04 16.77 3.88
N HIS A 100 10.26 17.25 4.10
CA HIS A 100 11.36 16.58 4.79
C HIS A 100 11.88 15.25 4.18
N GLY A 101 12.61 15.39 3.07
CA GLY A 101 13.94 14.76 2.96
C GLY A 101 14.04 13.26 2.70
N ILE A 102 13.01 12.59 2.19
CA ILE A 102 13.14 11.23 1.66
C ILE A 102 13.07 11.29 0.13
N LEU A 103 14.23 11.27 -0.51
CA LEU A 103 14.34 11.11 -1.95
C LEU A 103 14.08 9.62 -2.28
N LEU A 104 12.83 9.25 -2.56
CA LEU A 104 12.55 7.93 -3.11
C LEU A 104 13.06 7.92 -4.55
N LEU A 105 14.16 7.19 -4.79
CA LEU A 105 14.64 6.92 -6.14
C LEU A 105 13.52 6.22 -6.92
N PRO A 106 13.29 6.58 -8.20
CA PRO A 106 12.29 5.93 -9.03
C PRO A 106 12.63 4.44 -9.14
N ILE A 107 11.80 3.60 -8.52
CA ILE A 107 11.85 2.15 -8.68
C ILE A 107 11.39 1.86 -10.11
N ARG A 108 12.34 1.86 -11.05
CA ARG A 108 12.13 1.28 -12.37
C ARG A 108 12.14 -0.24 -12.21
N VAL A 109 10.95 -0.83 -12.21
CA VAL A 109 10.74 -2.27 -12.42
C VAL A 109 10.89 -2.56 -13.90
#